data_AF-A0A842PI18-F1
#
_entry.id   AF-A0A842PI18-F1
#
_cell.length_a   1.000
_cell.length_b   1.000
_cell.length_c   1.000
_cell.angle_alpha   90.00
_cell.angle_beta   90.00
_cell.angle_gamma   90.00
#
_symmetry.space_group_name_H-M   'P 1'
#
loop_
_entity.id
_entity.type
_entity.pdbx_description
1 polymer ?
#
loop_
_entity_poly.entity_id
_entity_poly.type
_entity_poly.pdbx_seq_one_letter_code
_entity_poly.pdbx_strand_id
1 'polypeptide(L)'
;MVSKRTKQKQIARLERKIDRLEKSVSIRLGSHIVKAIRQPWRAPLLVLTLPWLMLKLGFEMLGKKPPPETKFQSNPISFDEMNNTIVMFPTNGVGFGHFTRMLALAKRLKNQDPELEVIFLTTRPTLHLLKPHGIPSHHISGPNYFKNLDSAEWNALIEEELTLCFETHKPKMFIFDGAFPYRGMLRSISANSTLQKVWMRRGMFRTGSSIPVDSISHFDLIIHPQDSVKTIESKLNHDVETIHSPPIVLLDENELLDRKSARNRLMLPQTSKAVYVQLGAGQINQIDSEVRLTVEALISHPNVHVVLGESLLGDRLMIDLPRVHLVRDYPNSMYFRAFDATVQAGGYNSYHETKRFGLPALFYPNMNTGMDDQLARCKAAEREGWGEVIVERNEQSIQQGISRLLNHIEKFVPDSNEKLENGADKLAIDIKWYMDTGKCFNEGWMLPTETLNWIQKNIPKGSKILEFGSGHGSHTLSQDYQLWSIEHDVDWIGICDSNYILAKICDNPISTE
;
A
#
# COMPACT_ATOMS: atom_id res chain seq x y z
N MET A 1 32.22 -1.49 30.32
CA MET A 1 30.98 -1.86 31.04
C MET A 1 29.81 -1.80 30.08
N VAL A 2 29.05 -2.88 29.91
CA VAL A 2 27.80 -2.86 29.13
C VAL A 2 26.80 -1.97 29.84
N SER A 3 26.28 -0.94 29.16
CA SER A 3 25.29 0.00 29.71
C SER A 3 24.08 -0.73 30.27
N LYS A 4 23.51 -0.22 31.37
CA LYS A 4 22.27 -0.74 31.99
C LYS A 4 21.15 -0.89 30.95
N ARG A 5 21.07 0.05 29.99
CA ARG A 5 20.12 0.04 28.87
C ARG A 5 20.36 -1.15 27.92
N THR A 6 21.62 -1.46 27.61
CA THR A 6 21.97 -2.60 26.75
C THR A 6 21.64 -3.94 27.41
N LYS A 7 21.87 -4.06 28.73
CA LYS A 7 21.45 -5.27 29.48
C LYS A 7 19.94 -5.45 29.50
N GLN A 8 19.18 -4.37 29.71
CA GLN A 8 17.72 -4.40 29.65
C GLN A 8 17.21 -4.84 28.27
N LYS A 9 17.79 -4.30 27.18
CA LYS A 9 17.46 -4.74 25.82
C LYS A 9 17.77 -6.22 25.59
N GLN A 10 18.90 -6.70 26.11
CA GLN A 10 19.27 -8.11 26.00
C GLN A 10 18.31 -9.03 26.76
N ILE A 11 17.90 -8.64 27.97
CA ILE A 11 16.90 -9.37 28.77
C ILE A 11 15.56 -9.42 28.02
N ALA A 12 15.05 -8.29 27.54
CA ALA A 12 13.81 -8.23 26.77
C ALA A 12 13.87 -9.11 25.52
N ARG A 13 15.01 -9.15 24.82
CA ARG A 13 15.22 -10.05 23.67
C ARG A 13 15.16 -11.52 24.09
N LEU A 14 15.79 -11.90 25.19
CA LEU A 14 15.76 -13.27 25.70
C LEU A 14 14.35 -13.69 26.15
N GLU A 15 13.62 -12.80 26.83
CA GLU A 15 12.24 -13.03 27.26
C GLU A 15 11.31 -13.26 26.05
N ARG A 16 11.41 -12.44 25.00
CA ARG A 16 10.67 -12.66 23.73
C ARG A 16 11.00 -14.02 23.10
N LYS A 17 12.27 -14.42 23.12
CA LYS A 17 12.70 -15.73 22.61
C LYS A 17 12.11 -16.89 23.43
N ILE A 18 12.05 -16.74 24.76
CA ILE A 18 11.44 -17.72 25.66
C ILE A 18 9.93 -17.82 25.39
N ASP A 19 9.20 -16.70 25.30
CA ASP A 19 7.76 -16.70 24.98
C ASP A 19 7.46 -17.39 23.64
N ARG A 20 8.28 -17.13 22.62
CA ARG A 20 8.18 -17.80 21.32
C ARG A 20 8.37 -19.31 21.43
N LEU A 21 9.37 -19.74 22.20
CA LEU A 21 9.61 -21.15 22.44
C LEU A 21 8.42 -21.77 23.18
N GLU A 22 7.93 -21.14 24.26
CA GLU A 22 6.75 -21.56 25.06
C GLU A 22 5.48 -21.75 24.22
N LYS A 23 5.30 -20.93 23.18
CA LYS A 23 4.13 -20.98 22.30
C LYS A 23 4.27 -21.94 21.11
N SER A 24 5.47 -22.46 20.86
CA SER A 24 5.71 -23.37 19.74
C SER A 24 4.87 -24.65 19.85
N VAL A 25 4.46 -25.18 18.69
CA VAL A 25 3.68 -26.44 18.59
C VAL A 25 4.39 -27.56 19.34
N SER A 26 5.70 -27.71 19.09
CA SER A 26 6.52 -28.77 19.68
C SER A 26 6.56 -28.70 21.21
N ILE A 27 6.74 -27.52 21.80
CA ILE A 27 6.79 -27.41 23.26
C ILE A 27 5.41 -27.56 23.90
N ARG A 28 4.33 -27.09 23.23
CA ARG A 28 2.96 -27.22 23.74
C ARG A 28 2.52 -28.68 23.74
N LEU A 29 2.81 -29.42 22.68
CA LEU A 29 2.58 -30.87 22.62
C LEU A 29 3.46 -31.61 23.63
N GLY A 30 4.77 -31.31 23.66
CA GLY A 30 5.72 -31.93 24.57
C GLY A 30 5.37 -31.69 26.04
N SER A 31 5.02 -30.45 26.41
CA SER A 31 4.61 -30.10 27.77
C SER A 31 3.29 -30.76 28.18
N HIS A 32 2.35 -30.97 27.24
CA HIS A 32 1.11 -31.71 27.50
C HIS A 32 1.40 -33.18 27.84
N ILE A 33 2.28 -33.83 27.06
CA ILE A 33 2.71 -35.21 27.30
C ILE A 33 3.49 -35.32 28.62
N VAL A 34 4.48 -34.45 28.84
CA VAL A 34 5.29 -34.44 30.07
C VAL A 34 4.42 -34.21 31.31
N LYS A 35 3.40 -33.35 31.24
CA LYS A 35 2.44 -33.16 32.34
C LYS A 35 1.65 -34.42 32.65
N ALA A 36 1.24 -35.19 31.64
CA ALA A 36 0.54 -36.46 31.85
C ALA A 36 1.46 -37.54 32.44
N ILE A 37 2.75 -37.55 32.08
CA ILE A 37 3.75 -38.44 32.68
C ILE A 37 3.99 -38.06 34.16
N ARG A 38 4.11 -36.77 34.46
CA ARG A 38 4.30 -36.28 35.84
C ARG A 38 3.07 -36.44 36.73
N GLN A 39 1.88 -36.52 36.15
CA GLN A 39 0.60 -36.61 36.84
C GLN A 39 -0.19 -37.82 36.29
N PRO A 40 0.09 -39.04 36.78
CA PRO A 40 -0.38 -40.28 36.16
C PRO A 40 -1.90 -40.37 35.97
N TRP A 41 -2.67 -39.72 36.84
CA TRP A 41 -4.14 -39.63 36.73
C TRP A 41 -4.63 -38.91 35.45
N ARG A 42 -3.77 -38.14 34.77
CA ARG A 42 -4.07 -37.50 33.48
C ARG A 42 -3.80 -38.40 32.28
N ALA A 43 -3.09 -39.51 32.44
CA ALA A 43 -2.71 -40.39 31.34
C ALA A 43 -3.93 -40.99 30.58
N PRO A 44 -5.03 -41.42 31.24
CA PRO A 44 -6.23 -41.88 30.53
C PRO A 44 -6.88 -40.77 29.70
N LEU A 45 -6.87 -39.53 30.20
CA LEU A 45 -7.40 -38.36 29.49
C LEU A 45 -6.50 -37.94 28.31
N LEU A 46 -5.26 -38.39 28.23
CA LEU A 46 -4.33 -38.04 27.14
C LEU A 46 -4.87 -38.52 25.78
N VAL A 47 -5.54 -39.68 25.75
CA VAL A 47 -6.15 -40.26 24.53
C VAL A 47 -7.15 -39.30 23.87
N LEU A 48 -7.84 -38.47 24.67
CA LEU A 48 -8.78 -37.48 24.17
C LEU A 48 -8.15 -36.09 24.05
N THR A 49 -7.39 -35.67 25.06
CA THR A 49 -6.85 -34.31 25.15
C THR A 49 -5.70 -34.04 24.19
N LEU A 50 -4.89 -35.03 23.83
CA LEU A 50 -3.80 -34.86 22.88
C LEU A 50 -4.31 -34.69 21.43
N PRO A 51 -5.21 -35.53 20.89
CA PRO A 51 -5.83 -35.27 19.59
C PRO A 51 -6.58 -33.93 19.55
N TRP A 52 -7.28 -33.58 20.64
CA TRP A 52 -7.94 -32.27 20.73
C TRP A 52 -6.96 -31.10 20.67
N LEU A 53 -5.83 -31.20 21.38
CA LEU A 53 -4.77 -30.18 21.34
C LEU A 53 -4.13 -30.10 19.94
N MET A 54 -3.87 -31.25 19.30
CA MET A 54 -3.35 -31.30 17.92
C MET A 54 -4.31 -30.65 16.94
N LEU A 55 -5.62 -30.92 17.06
CA LEU A 55 -6.65 -30.29 16.23
C LEU A 55 -6.69 -28.78 16.44
N LYS A 56 -6.65 -28.32 17.70
CA LYS A 56 -6.61 -26.89 18.04
C LYS A 56 -5.37 -26.21 17.46
N LEU A 57 -4.20 -26.83 17.60
CA LEU A 57 -2.95 -26.33 17.03
C LEU A 57 -2.99 -26.32 15.50
N GLY A 58 -3.61 -27.34 14.88
CA GLY A 58 -3.86 -27.38 13.44
C GLY A 58 -4.71 -26.19 12.98
N PHE A 59 -5.78 -25.86 13.71
CA PHE A 59 -6.58 -24.66 13.42
C PHE A 59 -5.80 -23.34 13.62
N GLU A 60 -4.91 -23.26 14.61
CA GLU A 60 -4.02 -22.09 14.79
C GLU A 60 -3.00 -21.96 13.65
N MET A 61 -2.45 -23.09 13.16
CA MET A 61 -1.52 -23.11 12.02
C MET A 61 -2.21 -22.74 10.71
N LEU A 62 -3.45 -23.22 10.51
CA LEU A 62 -4.31 -22.87 9.38
C LEU A 62 -4.93 -21.47 9.50
N GLY A 63 -4.71 -20.77 10.62
CA GLY A 63 -5.20 -19.41 10.84
C GLY A 63 -6.72 -19.30 11.02
N LYS A 64 -7.38 -20.41 11.38
CA LYS A 64 -8.79 -20.48 11.77
C LYS A 64 -9.04 -20.12 13.24
N LYS A 65 -7.97 -20.04 14.04
CA LYS A 65 -8.03 -19.68 15.46
C LYS A 65 -6.83 -18.79 15.82
N PRO A 66 -7.02 -17.73 16.63
CA PRO A 66 -5.91 -16.90 17.08
C PRO A 66 -4.94 -17.68 17.98
N PRO A 67 -3.62 -17.39 17.91
CA PRO A 67 -2.65 -17.92 18.84
C PRO A 67 -2.89 -17.39 20.26
N PRO A 68 -2.38 -18.07 21.31
CA PRO A 68 -2.48 -17.57 22.67
C PRO A 68 -1.77 -16.23 22.86
N GLU A 69 -2.36 -15.35 23.69
CA GLU A 69 -1.85 -14.03 24.01
C GLU A 69 -0.39 -14.06 24.53
N THR A 70 0.35 -13.01 24.21
CA THR A 70 1.73 -12.81 24.65
C THR A 70 1.77 -12.33 26.09
N LYS A 71 2.42 -13.10 26.96
CA LYS A 71 2.59 -12.74 28.38
C LYS A 71 3.47 -11.49 28.54
N PHE A 72 4.36 -11.25 27.59
CA PHE A 72 5.22 -10.09 27.54
C PHE A 72 4.64 -9.05 26.60
N GLN A 73 3.84 -8.15 27.14
CA GLN A 73 3.70 -6.81 26.55
C GLN A 73 4.98 -6.06 26.93
N SER A 74 5.71 -5.52 25.94
CA SER A 74 6.68 -4.47 26.27
C SER A 74 5.94 -3.40 27.07
N ASN A 75 6.56 -2.87 28.13
CA ASN A 75 5.98 -1.72 28.86
C ASN A 75 5.46 -0.73 27.82
N PRO A 76 4.15 -0.45 27.78
CA PRO A 76 3.58 0.41 26.77
C PRO A 76 4.34 1.72 26.85
N ILE A 77 5.00 2.07 25.75
CA ILE A 77 5.59 3.40 25.58
C ILE A 77 4.38 4.33 25.68
N SER A 78 4.35 5.26 26.64
CA SER A 78 3.23 6.21 26.73
C SER A 78 3.09 6.96 25.41
N PHE A 79 1.87 7.34 25.04
CA PHE A 79 1.62 8.08 23.79
C PHE A 79 2.48 9.36 23.70
N ASP A 80 2.74 10.01 24.85
CA ASP A 80 3.63 11.17 25.00
C ASP A 80 5.12 10.91 24.67
N GLU A 81 5.53 9.64 24.59
CA GLU A 81 6.90 9.26 24.22
C GLU A 81 7.05 8.90 22.72
N MET A 82 5.98 8.98 21.93
CA MET A 82 6.03 8.69 20.50
C MET A 82 6.50 9.89 19.68
N ASN A 83 7.33 9.62 18.68
CA ASN A 83 7.78 10.63 17.74
C ASN A 83 6.75 10.83 16.63
N ASN A 84 6.77 12.00 15.98
CA ASN A 84 5.99 12.25 14.76
C ASN A 84 6.56 11.48 13.57
N THR A 85 6.51 10.15 13.65
CA THR A 85 7.17 9.22 12.76
C THR A 85 6.18 8.13 12.31
N ILE A 86 6.18 7.84 11.01
CA ILE A 86 5.45 6.72 10.41
C ILE A 86 6.45 5.71 9.86
N VAL A 87 6.32 4.45 10.26
CA VAL A 87 7.08 3.35 9.64
C VAL A 87 6.23 2.70 8.56
N MET A 88 6.76 2.65 7.35
CA MET A 88 6.12 2.11 6.17
C MET A 88 6.80 0.81 5.73
N PHE A 89 6.04 -0.28 5.59
CA PHE A 89 6.55 -1.57 5.14
C PHE A 89 5.85 -2.09 3.87
N PRO A 90 6.38 -1.74 2.68
CA PRO A 90 5.94 -2.34 1.43
C PRO A 90 6.54 -3.74 1.24
N THR A 91 5.71 -4.73 0.91
CA THR A 91 6.17 -6.12 0.69
C THR A 91 6.90 -6.35 -0.63
N ASN A 92 7.56 -7.50 -0.72
CA ASN A 92 8.05 -8.09 -1.96
C ASN A 92 6.88 -8.60 -2.83
N GLY A 93 6.47 -7.82 -3.82
CA GLY A 93 5.67 -8.33 -4.94
C GLY A 93 6.54 -8.88 -6.08
N VAL A 94 5.95 -9.08 -7.27
CA VAL A 94 6.71 -9.37 -8.51
C VAL A 94 7.42 -8.11 -9.05
N GLY A 95 6.96 -6.91 -8.67
CA GLY A 95 7.56 -5.65 -9.12
C GLY A 95 7.45 -4.52 -8.09
N PHE A 96 7.47 -3.27 -8.56
CA PHE A 96 7.43 -2.06 -7.73
C PHE A 96 6.04 -1.68 -7.20
N GLY A 97 5.02 -2.50 -7.47
CA GLY A 97 3.62 -2.31 -7.07
C GLY A 97 3.42 -1.63 -5.71
N HIS A 98 3.71 -2.37 -4.64
CA HIS A 98 3.56 -1.94 -3.25
C HIS A 98 4.46 -0.75 -2.91
N PHE A 99 5.73 -0.79 -3.38
CA PHE A 99 6.69 0.28 -3.12
C PHE A 99 6.23 1.63 -3.71
N THR A 100 5.78 1.66 -4.97
CA THR A 100 5.29 2.87 -5.63
C THR A 100 4.07 3.47 -4.92
N ARG A 101 3.12 2.65 -4.46
CA ARG A 101 1.94 3.16 -3.75
C ARG A 101 2.29 3.75 -2.39
N MET A 102 3.14 3.06 -1.63
CA MET A 102 3.62 3.59 -0.37
C MET A 102 4.46 4.85 -0.57
N LEU A 103 5.31 4.91 -1.60
CA LEU A 103 6.08 6.11 -1.92
C LEU A 103 5.18 7.27 -2.33
N ALA A 104 4.12 7.01 -3.08
CA ALA A 104 3.10 8.00 -3.39
C ALA A 104 2.52 8.57 -2.09
N LEU A 105 1.96 7.72 -1.22
CA LEU A 105 1.40 8.16 0.06
C LEU A 105 2.42 8.94 0.92
N ALA A 106 3.64 8.41 1.08
CA ALA A 106 4.71 9.05 1.84
C ALA A 106 5.03 10.47 1.35
N LYS A 107 5.14 10.64 0.03
CA LYS A 107 5.39 11.93 -0.60
C LYS A 107 4.29 12.93 -0.28
N ARG A 108 3.02 12.53 -0.35
CA ARG A 108 1.88 13.44 -0.06
C ARG A 108 1.78 13.77 1.43
N LEU A 109 2.01 12.79 2.30
CA LEU A 109 2.07 13.02 3.75
C LEU A 109 3.15 14.03 4.13
N LYS A 110 4.38 13.90 3.58
CA LYS A 110 5.45 14.87 3.81
C LYS A 110 5.18 16.25 3.21
N ASN A 111 4.46 16.33 2.09
CA ASN A 111 4.05 17.61 1.52
C ASN A 111 3.06 18.35 2.43
N GLN A 112 2.16 17.61 3.11
CA GLN A 112 1.21 18.17 4.08
C GLN A 112 1.85 18.47 5.44
N ASP A 113 2.83 17.67 5.85
CA ASP A 113 3.57 17.81 7.10
C ASP A 113 5.07 17.61 6.87
N PRO A 114 5.82 18.70 6.61
CA PRO A 114 7.25 18.62 6.38
C PRO A 114 8.07 18.06 7.55
N GLU A 115 7.56 18.20 8.79
CA GLU A 115 8.19 17.72 10.01
C GLU A 115 7.89 16.23 10.27
N LEU A 116 6.95 15.64 9.54
CA LEU A 116 6.66 14.21 9.62
C LEU A 116 7.84 13.40 9.10
N GLU A 117 8.37 12.55 9.99
CA GLU A 117 9.36 11.56 9.61
C GLU A 117 8.65 10.34 9.03
N VAL A 118 9.04 9.94 7.82
CA VAL A 118 8.56 8.71 7.20
C VAL A 118 9.76 7.80 6.99
N ILE A 119 9.69 6.57 7.50
CA ILE A 119 10.78 5.60 7.44
C ILE A 119 10.30 4.37 6.68
N PHE A 120 11.03 3.98 5.64
CA PHE A 120 10.73 2.74 4.91
C PHE A 120 11.49 1.57 5.52
N LEU A 121 10.79 0.54 5.99
CA LEU A 121 11.38 -0.76 6.18
C LEU A 121 11.05 -1.59 4.93
N THR A 122 12.03 -1.87 4.10
CA THR A 122 11.78 -2.47 2.78
C THR A 122 12.69 -3.66 2.53
N THR A 123 12.17 -4.60 1.78
CA THR A 123 12.93 -5.75 1.30
C THR A 123 13.46 -5.56 -0.13
N ARG A 124 13.28 -4.36 -0.69
CA ARG A 124 13.74 -3.98 -2.04
C ARG A 124 15.11 -3.28 -2.00
N PRO A 125 16.02 -3.59 -2.94
CA PRO A 125 17.35 -2.97 -2.99
C PRO A 125 17.36 -1.53 -3.54
N THR A 126 16.24 -1.03 -4.05
CA THR A 126 16.13 0.29 -4.70
C THR A 126 15.95 1.45 -3.74
N LEU A 127 16.79 1.51 -2.70
CA LEU A 127 16.72 2.54 -1.65
C LEU A 127 16.99 3.95 -2.19
N HIS A 128 17.76 4.05 -3.28
CA HIS A 128 18.08 5.34 -3.93
C HIS A 128 16.84 6.11 -4.41
N LEU A 129 15.71 5.43 -4.63
CA LEU A 129 14.44 6.06 -5.02
C LEU A 129 13.80 6.87 -3.88
N LEU A 130 14.19 6.62 -2.63
CA LEU A 130 13.71 7.34 -1.46
C LEU A 130 14.51 8.63 -1.21
N LYS A 131 15.75 8.70 -1.71
CA LYS A 131 16.68 9.81 -1.46
C LYS A 131 16.17 11.18 -1.93
N PRO A 132 15.56 11.33 -3.12
CA PRO A 132 15.01 12.62 -3.56
C PRO A 132 13.92 13.17 -2.63
N HIS A 133 13.25 12.29 -1.87
CA HIS A 133 12.19 12.65 -0.94
C HIS A 133 12.67 12.80 0.51
N GLY A 134 13.98 12.67 0.76
CA GLY A 134 14.56 12.74 2.11
C GLY A 134 14.04 11.62 3.03
N ILE A 135 13.65 10.47 2.48
CA ILE A 135 13.06 9.36 3.23
C ILE A 135 14.18 8.37 3.62
N PRO A 136 14.48 8.18 4.92
CA PRO A 136 15.39 7.14 5.37
C PRO A 136 14.78 5.73 5.24
N SER A 137 15.63 4.71 5.22
CA SER A 137 15.17 3.33 5.10
C SER A 137 16.01 2.30 5.84
N HIS A 138 15.35 1.28 6.38
CA HIS A 138 15.94 0.00 6.77
C HIS A 138 15.74 -1.01 5.65
N HIS A 139 16.79 -1.76 5.31
CA HIS A 139 16.75 -2.77 4.27
C HIS A 139 16.97 -4.16 4.85
N ILE A 140 16.12 -5.11 4.45
CA ILE A 140 16.30 -6.53 4.75
C ILE A 140 16.21 -7.32 3.44
N SER A 141 17.23 -8.05 3.05
CA SER A 141 17.15 -8.85 1.82
C SER A 141 15.95 -9.80 1.86
N GLY A 142 15.27 -10.03 0.75
CA GLY A 142 14.18 -11.01 0.71
C GLY A 142 14.67 -12.43 1.03
N PRO A 143 13.79 -13.35 1.46
CA PRO A 143 14.19 -14.70 1.90
C PRO A 143 14.95 -15.48 0.82
N ASN A 144 14.59 -15.28 -0.46
CA ASN A 144 15.22 -15.94 -1.61
C ASN A 144 16.71 -15.57 -1.82
N TYR A 145 17.20 -14.51 -1.18
CA TYR A 145 18.62 -14.14 -1.23
C TYR A 145 19.47 -14.88 -0.18
N PHE A 146 18.83 -15.55 0.78
CA PHE A 146 19.51 -16.33 1.80
C PHE A 146 19.49 -17.82 1.44
N LYS A 147 20.61 -18.50 1.64
CA LYS A 147 20.68 -19.96 1.45
C LYS A 147 19.99 -20.65 2.62
N ASN A 148 19.06 -21.55 2.32
CA ASN A 148 18.38 -22.42 3.29
C ASN A 148 17.62 -21.69 4.40
N LEU A 149 17.21 -20.43 4.20
CA LEU A 149 16.42 -19.71 5.19
C LEU A 149 14.97 -20.18 5.11
N ASP A 150 14.50 -20.86 6.16
CA ASP A 150 13.13 -21.34 6.19
C ASP A 150 12.13 -20.22 6.54
N SER A 151 10.83 -20.53 6.43
CA SER A 151 9.78 -19.55 6.74
C SER A 151 9.76 -19.14 8.22
N ALA A 152 10.14 -20.01 9.15
CA ALA A 152 10.14 -19.70 10.57
C ALA A 152 11.30 -18.75 10.92
N GLU A 153 12.48 -18.98 10.36
CA GLU A 153 13.66 -18.13 10.47
C GLU A 153 13.44 -16.77 9.82
N TRP A 154 12.83 -16.72 8.63
CA TRP A 154 12.44 -15.46 7.99
C TRP A 154 11.50 -14.63 8.87
N ASN A 155 10.47 -15.27 9.43
CA ASN A 155 9.54 -14.59 10.34
C ASN A 155 10.23 -14.17 11.66
N ALA A 156 11.22 -14.92 12.13
CA ALA A 156 12.02 -14.52 13.30
C ALA A 156 12.87 -13.28 13.01
N LEU A 157 13.51 -13.22 11.83
CA LEU A 157 14.33 -12.09 11.39
C LEU A 157 13.48 -10.81 11.26
N ILE A 158 12.38 -10.88 10.51
CA ILE A 158 11.49 -9.73 10.31
C ILE A 158 10.95 -9.18 11.64
N GLU A 159 10.60 -10.06 12.58
CA GLU A 159 10.16 -9.65 13.92
C GLU A 159 11.24 -8.88 14.66
N GLU A 160 12.50 -9.35 14.66
CA GLU A 160 13.60 -8.68 15.33
C GLU A 160 13.92 -7.31 14.69
N GLU A 161 13.94 -7.23 13.37
CA GLU A 161 14.24 -5.99 12.63
C GLU A 161 13.14 -4.92 12.83
N LEU A 162 11.86 -5.30 12.72
CA LEU A 162 10.75 -4.38 13.00
C LEU A 162 10.75 -3.91 14.44
N THR A 163 11.03 -4.83 15.38
CA THR A 163 11.11 -4.48 16.79
C THR A 163 12.24 -3.47 17.06
N LEU A 164 13.42 -3.68 16.45
CA LEU A 164 14.51 -2.73 16.55
C LEU A 164 14.14 -1.37 15.94
N CYS A 165 13.46 -1.37 14.80
CA CYS A 165 12.95 -0.17 14.15
C CYS A 165 11.99 0.60 15.08
N PHE A 166 11.00 -0.06 15.66
CA PHE A 166 10.03 0.54 16.58
C PHE A 166 10.69 1.05 17.87
N GLU A 167 11.60 0.30 18.48
CA GLU A 167 12.33 0.72 19.69
C GLU A 167 13.25 1.93 19.44
N THR A 168 13.73 2.10 18.20
CA THR A 168 14.65 3.18 17.82
C THR A 168 13.88 4.45 17.50
N HIS A 169 12.84 4.32 16.68
CA HIS A 169 12.15 5.46 16.09
C HIS A 169 10.87 5.86 16.82
N LYS A 170 10.35 4.98 17.69
CA LYS A 170 9.10 5.17 18.46
C LYS A 170 7.96 5.78 17.61
N PRO A 171 7.58 5.15 16.49
CA PRO A 171 6.58 5.71 15.59
C PRO A 171 5.19 5.73 16.21
N LYS A 172 4.37 6.72 15.82
CA LYS A 172 2.93 6.77 16.10
C LYS A 172 2.14 5.76 15.29
N MET A 173 2.58 5.53 14.05
CA MET A 173 1.86 4.69 13.10
C MET A 173 2.78 3.74 12.32
N PHE A 174 2.27 2.56 12.04
CA PHE A 174 2.85 1.59 11.14
C PHE A 174 1.89 1.27 10.00
N ILE A 175 2.36 1.41 8.76
CA ILE A 175 1.57 1.12 7.56
C ILE A 175 2.22 -0.03 6.79
N PHE A 176 1.45 -1.09 6.53
CA PHE A 176 1.87 -2.24 5.75
C PHE A 176 1.17 -2.27 4.40
N ASP A 177 1.90 -2.41 3.29
CA ASP A 177 1.32 -2.66 1.96
C ASP A 177 1.74 -4.04 1.44
N GLY A 178 0.79 -4.97 1.43
CA GLY A 178 1.03 -6.34 1.03
C GLY A 178 -0.22 -7.18 0.95
N ALA A 179 -0.15 -8.27 0.18
CA ALA A 179 -1.27 -9.20 0.07
C ALA A 179 -1.44 -10.05 1.34
N PHE A 180 -0.33 -10.44 1.98
CA PHE A 180 -0.33 -11.28 3.17
C PHE A 180 0.66 -10.75 4.22
N PRO A 181 0.19 -10.40 5.43
CA PRO A 181 1.04 -10.05 6.56
C PRO A 181 2.00 -11.20 6.93
N TYR A 182 3.27 -10.88 7.19
CA TYR A 182 4.22 -11.85 7.76
C TYR A 182 3.87 -12.11 9.23
N ARG A 183 3.90 -13.37 9.70
CA ARG A 183 3.63 -13.68 11.12
C ARG A 183 4.61 -12.98 12.06
N GLY A 184 5.87 -12.83 11.66
CA GLY A 184 6.88 -12.06 12.41
C GLY A 184 6.49 -10.60 12.59
N MET A 185 6.01 -9.99 11.51
CA MET A 185 5.49 -8.62 11.54
C MET A 185 4.26 -8.51 12.46
N LEU A 186 3.28 -9.42 12.32
CA LEU A 186 2.09 -9.44 13.18
C LEU A 186 2.46 -9.52 14.67
N ARG A 187 3.45 -10.35 15.03
CA ARG A 187 3.96 -10.42 16.40
C ARG A 187 4.62 -9.12 16.85
N SER A 188 5.41 -8.48 16.00
CA SER A 188 6.08 -7.21 16.34
C SER A 188 5.09 -6.06 16.57
N ILE A 189 4.05 -5.93 15.74
CA ILE A 189 3.04 -4.88 15.91
C ILE A 189 2.09 -5.17 17.07
N SER A 190 1.77 -6.44 17.33
CA SER A 190 0.92 -6.83 18.47
C SER A 190 1.55 -6.54 19.82
N ALA A 191 2.88 -6.58 19.91
CA ALA A 191 3.59 -6.23 21.13
C ALA A 191 3.52 -4.73 21.47
N ASN A 192 3.13 -3.89 20.50
CA ASN A 192 3.05 -2.43 20.65
C ASN A 192 1.59 -1.99 20.65
N SER A 193 1.01 -1.80 21.84
CA SER A 193 -0.42 -1.48 22.01
C SER A 193 -0.77 -0.03 21.64
N THR A 194 0.21 0.86 21.69
CA THR A 194 0.05 2.29 21.45
C THR A 194 0.27 2.68 19.98
N LEU A 195 0.87 1.78 19.19
CA LEU A 195 1.13 1.97 17.76
C LEU A 195 -0.16 1.79 16.97
N GLN A 196 -0.54 2.77 16.16
CA GLN A 196 -1.63 2.60 15.21
C GLN A 196 -1.18 1.73 14.02
N LYS A 197 -2.00 0.74 13.65
CA LYS A 197 -1.64 -0.32 12.70
C LYS A 197 -2.55 -0.27 11.50
N VAL A 198 -1.99 0.12 10.36
CA VAL A 198 -2.73 0.30 9.12
C VAL A 198 -2.31 -0.76 8.10
N TRP A 199 -3.29 -1.39 7.46
CA TRP A 199 -3.04 -2.32 6.35
C TRP A 199 -3.59 -1.78 5.03
N MET A 200 -2.70 -1.40 4.12
CA MET A 200 -3.04 -1.17 2.73
C MET A 200 -3.15 -2.49 1.97
N ARG A 201 -4.38 -2.85 1.62
CA ARG A 201 -4.73 -4.12 0.97
C ARG A 201 -5.54 -3.85 -0.29
N ARG A 202 -5.04 -4.35 -1.43
CA ARG A 202 -5.81 -4.36 -2.69
C ARG A 202 -6.95 -5.39 -2.64
N GLY A 203 -8.11 -5.00 -3.16
CA GLY A 203 -9.34 -5.81 -3.10
C GLY A 203 -9.45 -6.98 -4.10
N MET A 204 -8.69 -6.97 -5.20
CA MET A 204 -8.80 -8.01 -6.23
C MET A 204 -8.18 -9.33 -5.76
N PHE A 205 -9.04 -10.27 -5.36
CA PHE A 205 -8.71 -11.67 -5.09
C PHE A 205 -9.41 -12.54 -6.14
N ARG A 206 -8.70 -13.52 -6.71
CA ARG A 206 -9.38 -14.62 -7.42
C ARG A 206 -10.27 -15.38 -6.43
N THR A 207 -11.43 -15.83 -6.91
CA THR A 207 -12.35 -16.70 -6.18
C THR A 207 -11.60 -17.88 -5.58
N GLY A 208 -11.67 -18.04 -4.25
CA GLY A 208 -11.08 -19.18 -3.53
C GLY A 208 -9.83 -18.90 -2.68
N SER A 209 -9.30 -17.67 -2.69
CA SER A 209 -8.23 -17.28 -1.75
C SER A 209 -8.83 -16.76 -0.44
N SER A 210 -8.58 -17.47 0.67
CA SER A 210 -9.03 -17.06 2.01
C SER A 210 -7.84 -16.51 2.80
N ILE A 211 -8.00 -15.29 3.31
CA ILE A 211 -7.07 -14.72 4.28
C ILE A 211 -7.42 -15.31 5.64
N PRO A 212 -6.44 -15.74 6.44
CA PRO A 212 -6.68 -16.07 7.83
C PRO A 212 -7.38 -14.91 8.55
N VAL A 213 -8.57 -15.15 9.09
CA VAL A 213 -9.37 -14.15 9.83
C VAL A 213 -8.52 -13.48 10.93
N ASP A 214 -7.62 -14.26 11.54
CA ASP A 214 -6.65 -13.84 12.56
C ASP A 214 -5.71 -12.70 12.11
N SER A 215 -5.45 -12.53 10.81
CA SER A 215 -4.52 -11.49 10.34
C SER A 215 -5.13 -10.09 10.35
N ILE A 216 -6.45 -9.98 10.20
CA ILE A 216 -7.17 -8.70 10.11
C ILE A 216 -7.25 -8.03 11.48
N SER A 217 -7.53 -8.80 12.54
CA SER A 217 -7.69 -8.29 13.92
C SER A 217 -6.42 -7.68 14.53
N HIS A 218 -5.28 -7.76 13.85
CA HIS A 218 -4.04 -7.11 14.29
C HIS A 218 -3.90 -5.67 13.80
N PHE A 219 -4.81 -5.20 12.94
CA PHE A 219 -4.82 -3.86 12.38
C PHE A 219 -6.02 -3.08 12.91
N ASP A 220 -5.81 -1.79 13.11
CA ASP A 220 -6.83 -0.85 13.58
C ASP A 220 -7.58 -0.23 12.39
N LEU A 221 -6.93 -0.20 11.21
CA LEU A 221 -7.46 0.38 9.98
C LEU A 221 -7.03 -0.43 8.75
N ILE A 222 -7.96 -0.62 7.81
CA ILE A 222 -7.69 -1.20 6.49
C ILE A 222 -7.92 -0.15 5.41
N ILE A 223 -6.95 -0.01 4.50
CA ILE A 223 -7.09 0.82 3.30
C ILE A 223 -7.34 -0.09 2.09
N HIS A 224 -8.37 0.22 1.32
CA HIS A 224 -8.71 -0.42 0.06
C HIS A 224 -8.56 0.55 -1.11
N PRO A 225 -7.39 0.56 -1.78
CA PRO A 225 -7.24 1.23 -3.05
C PRO A 225 -8.16 0.57 -4.09
N GLN A 226 -9.06 1.37 -4.66
CA GLN A 226 -9.97 0.95 -5.71
C GLN A 226 -9.22 0.63 -7.01
N ASP A 227 -9.93 -0.05 -7.90
CA ASP A 227 -9.50 -0.47 -9.24
C ASP A 227 -10.61 -0.10 -10.25
N SER A 228 -10.34 -0.20 -11.55
CA SER A 228 -11.35 0.07 -12.60
C SER A 228 -12.47 -0.98 -12.68
N VAL A 229 -12.37 -2.05 -11.88
CA VAL A 229 -13.39 -3.09 -11.78
C VAL A 229 -13.86 -3.14 -10.34
N LYS A 230 -15.18 -3.17 -10.14
CA LYS A 230 -15.77 -3.35 -8.81
C LYS A 230 -15.27 -4.66 -8.22
N THR A 231 -14.54 -4.55 -7.12
CA THR A 231 -14.13 -5.71 -6.34
C THR A 231 -15.39 -6.31 -5.71
N ILE A 232 -15.61 -7.62 -5.89
CA ILE A 232 -16.58 -8.35 -5.06
C ILE A 232 -15.96 -8.41 -3.66
N GLU A 233 -16.40 -7.54 -2.77
CA GLU A 233 -15.98 -7.59 -1.37
C GLU A 233 -16.20 -9.02 -0.86
N SER A 234 -15.11 -9.66 -0.42
CA SER A 234 -15.24 -10.86 0.38
C SER A 234 -16.10 -10.47 1.58
N LYS A 235 -17.27 -11.10 1.74
CA LYS A 235 -18.20 -10.97 2.88
C LYS A 235 -17.57 -11.42 4.22
N LEU A 236 -16.35 -11.01 4.49
CA LEU A 236 -15.72 -11.13 5.78
C LEU A 236 -16.16 -9.87 6.53
N ASN A 237 -17.30 -9.96 7.21
CA ASN A 237 -17.68 -8.98 8.22
C ASN A 237 -16.55 -8.98 9.26
N HIS A 238 -15.69 -7.99 9.21
CA HIS A 238 -14.72 -7.70 10.25
C HIS A 238 -15.06 -6.35 10.86
N ASP A 239 -14.89 -6.21 12.16
CA ASP A 239 -15.22 -4.98 12.90
C ASP A 239 -14.14 -3.90 12.75
N VAL A 240 -13.12 -4.12 11.92
CA VAL A 240 -12.02 -3.17 11.68
C VAL A 240 -12.46 -2.06 10.73
N GLU A 241 -12.18 -0.81 11.10
CA GLU A 241 -12.44 0.36 10.27
C GLU A 241 -11.78 0.26 8.90
N THR A 242 -12.43 0.81 7.87
CA THR A 242 -11.99 0.66 6.48
C THR A 242 -12.14 1.96 5.70
N ILE A 243 -11.08 2.35 4.99
CA ILE A 243 -11.05 3.49 4.07
C ILE A 243 -10.94 2.97 2.64
N HIS A 244 -11.84 3.43 1.78
CA HIS A 244 -11.70 3.26 0.34
C HIS A 244 -11.04 4.51 -0.26
N SER A 245 -10.06 4.29 -1.14
CA SER A 245 -9.42 5.37 -1.89
C SER A 245 -9.58 5.14 -3.38
N PRO A 246 -9.60 6.22 -4.19
CA PRO A 246 -9.35 6.12 -5.62
C PRO A 246 -8.01 5.39 -5.92
N PRO A 247 -7.75 5.06 -7.18
CA PRO A 247 -6.47 4.48 -7.56
C PRO A 247 -5.27 5.37 -7.21
N ILE A 248 -4.20 4.74 -6.72
CA ILE A 248 -3.00 5.44 -6.25
C ILE A 248 -1.98 5.58 -7.38
N VAL A 249 -1.58 6.82 -7.70
CA VAL A 249 -0.55 7.15 -8.68
C VAL A 249 0.56 8.02 -8.04
N LEU A 250 1.82 7.78 -8.42
CA LEU A 250 2.99 8.43 -7.80
C LEU A 250 3.21 9.88 -8.26
N LEU A 251 3.05 10.15 -9.55
CA LEU A 251 3.30 11.46 -10.13
C LEU A 251 2.02 12.27 -10.31
N ASP A 252 2.18 13.57 -10.19
CA ASP A 252 1.20 14.60 -10.52
C ASP A 252 1.45 15.14 -11.94
N GLU A 253 0.44 15.75 -12.55
CA GLU A 253 0.52 16.29 -13.92
C GLU A 253 1.68 17.27 -14.14
N ASN A 254 2.01 18.06 -13.12
CA ASN A 254 3.09 19.03 -13.18
C ASN A 254 4.49 18.40 -13.03
N GLU A 255 4.59 17.13 -12.67
CA GLU A 255 5.87 16.40 -12.56
C GLU A 255 6.23 15.63 -13.83
N LEU A 256 5.29 15.50 -14.77
CA LEU A 256 5.58 14.94 -16.09
C LEU A 256 6.39 15.95 -16.90
N LEU A 257 7.45 15.47 -17.55
CA LEU A 257 8.19 16.29 -18.50
C LEU A 257 7.28 16.68 -19.66
N ASP A 258 7.40 17.92 -20.13
CA ASP A 258 6.74 18.31 -21.37
C ASP A 258 7.23 17.44 -22.54
N ARG A 259 6.40 17.30 -23.57
CA ARG A 259 6.65 16.40 -24.70
C ARG A 259 8.02 16.62 -25.35
N LYS A 260 8.43 17.87 -25.54
CA LYS A 260 9.70 18.19 -26.20
C LYS A 260 10.88 17.74 -25.33
N SER A 261 10.85 18.08 -24.05
CA SER A 261 11.89 17.70 -23.08
C SER A 261 11.96 16.18 -22.89
N ALA A 262 10.81 15.52 -22.76
CA ALA A 262 10.72 14.06 -22.62
C ALA A 262 11.29 13.35 -23.85
N ARG A 263 10.96 13.80 -25.07
CA ARG A 263 11.50 13.25 -26.31
C ARG A 263 13.00 13.47 -26.45
N ASN A 264 13.50 14.65 -26.10
CA ASN A 264 14.94 14.92 -26.11
C ASN A 264 15.68 14.00 -25.13
N ARG A 265 15.14 13.81 -23.92
CA ARG A 265 15.73 12.95 -22.90
C ARG A 265 15.81 11.48 -23.33
N LEU A 266 14.79 11.03 -24.07
CA LEU A 266 14.68 9.68 -24.63
C LEU A 266 15.31 9.55 -26.03
N MET A 267 15.96 10.60 -26.55
CA MET A 267 16.56 10.61 -27.89
C MET A 267 15.57 10.27 -29.03
N LEU A 268 14.33 10.71 -28.89
CA LEU A 268 13.26 10.50 -29.86
C LEU A 268 13.13 11.69 -30.83
N PRO A 269 12.81 11.44 -32.11
CA PRO A 269 12.41 12.51 -33.03
C PRO A 269 11.14 13.22 -32.56
N GLN A 270 11.03 14.50 -32.88
CA GLN A 270 9.91 15.32 -32.43
C GLN A 270 8.61 15.09 -33.23
N THR A 271 8.69 14.51 -34.43
CA THR A 271 7.56 14.35 -35.37
C THR A 271 7.14 12.90 -35.61
N SER A 272 7.92 11.92 -35.15
CA SER A 272 7.62 10.51 -35.32
C SER A 272 6.64 9.99 -34.28
N LYS A 273 5.96 8.88 -34.59
CA LYS A 273 5.13 8.14 -33.62
C LYS A 273 6.05 7.42 -32.64
N ALA A 274 5.81 7.55 -31.34
CA ALA A 274 6.58 6.88 -30.30
C ALA A 274 5.67 5.97 -29.47
N VAL A 275 6.00 4.68 -29.40
CA VAL A 275 5.24 3.68 -28.65
C VAL A 275 6.07 3.17 -27.47
N TYR A 276 5.53 3.28 -26.26
CA TYR A 276 6.16 2.76 -25.05
C TYR A 276 5.75 1.32 -24.77
N VAL A 277 6.71 0.41 -24.61
CA VAL A 277 6.47 -1.02 -24.40
C VAL A 277 6.96 -1.43 -23.00
N GLN A 278 6.07 -1.99 -22.18
CA GLN A 278 6.39 -2.52 -20.85
C GLN A 278 5.53 -3.75 -20.51
N LEU A 279 6.05 -4.95 -20.77
CA LEU A 279 5.34 -6.21 -20.54
C LEU A 279 5.57 -6.83 -19.14
N GLY A 280 6.09 -6.03 -18.19
CA GLY A 280 6.29 -6.41 -16.79
C GLY A 280 7.64 -7.05 -16.46
N ALA A 281 7.90 -7.27 -15.17
CA ALA A 281 9.20 -7.64 -14.59
C ALA A 281 9.43 -9.16 -14.40
N GLY A 282 8.71 -10.02 -15.13
CA GLY A 282 8.80 -11.46 -14.92
C GLY A 282 10.04 -12.04 -15.60
N GLN A 283 10.88 -12.76 -14.85
CA GLN A 283 11.67 -13.86 -15.41
C GLN A 283 10.69 -14.87 -16.02
N ILE A 284 10.41 -14.75 -17.31
CA ILE A 284 9.66 -15.75 -18.04
C ILE A 284 10.30 -15.83 -19.41
N ASN A 285 10.92 -16.98 -19.69
CA ASN A 285 11.59 -17.31 -20.96
C ASN A 285 10.70 -17.20 -22.22
N GLN A 286 9.46 -16.69 -22.10
CA GLN A 286 8.50 -16.40 -23.18
C GLN A 286 8.30 -14.89 -23.43
N ILE A 287 8.63 -14.03 -22.45
CA ILE A 287 8.54 -12.57 -22.60
C ILE A 287 9.53 -12.09 -23.66
N ASP A 288 10.70 -12.72 -23.78
CA ASP A 288 11.66 -12.37 -24.81
C ASP A 288 11.10 -12.58 -26.23
N SER A 289 10.31 -13.64 -26.44
CA SER A 289 9.61 -13.85 -27.72
C SER A 289 8.48 -12.84 -27.95
N GLU A 290 7.67 -12.53 -26.93
CA GLU A 290 6.54 -11.59 -27.08
C GLU A 290 7.03 -10.15 -27.26
N VAL A 291 8.01 -9.71 -26.45
CA VAL A 291 8.66 -8.41 -26.58
C VAL A 291 9.27 -8.29 -27.96
N ARG A 292 10.01 -9.29 -28.42
CA ARG A 292 10.63 -9.27 -29.75
C ARG A 292 9.59 -9.18 -30.87
N LEU A 293 8.57 -10.03 -30.88
CA LEU A 293 7.49 -9.98 -31.89
C LEU A 293 6.77 -8.63 -31.89
N THR A 294 6.55 -8.05 -30.72
CA THR A 294 5.92 -6.72 -30.57
C THR A 294 6.81 -5.62 -31.13
N VAL A 295 8.09 -5.64 -30.79
CA VAL A 295 9.08 -4.67 -31.27
C VAL A 295 9.21 -4.78 -32.79
N GLU A 296 9.36 -5.99 -33.34
CA GLU A 296 9.45 -6.25 -34.78
C GLU A 296 8.20 -5.77 -35.53
N ALA A 297 7.01 -6.05 -34.99
CA ALA A 297 5.74 -5.55 -35.55
C ALA A 297 5.66 -4.02 -35.53
N LEU A 298 6.12 -3.36 -34.47
CA LEU A 298 6.16 -1.90 -34.38
C LEU A 298 7.15 -1.28 -35.37
N ILE A 299 8.41 -1.75 -35.39
CA ILE A 299 9.46 -1.15 -36.24
C ILE A 299 9.29 -1.43 -37.74
N SER A 300 8.44 -2.40 -38.11
CA SER A 300 8.00 -2.61 -39.50
C SER A 300 7.32 -1.38 -40.10
N HIS A 301 6.84 -0.46 -39.25
CA HIS A 301 6.31 0.84 -39.64
C HIS A 301 7.43 1.90 -39.63
N PRO A 302 7.79 2.50 -40.79
CA PRO A 302 8.98 3.35 -40.91
C PRO A 302 9.03 4.59 -40.00
N ASN A 303 7.87 5.14 -39.61
CA ASN A 303 7.76 6.35 -38.77
C ASN A 303 7.46 6.04 -37.29
N VAL A 304 7.68 4.81 -36.84
CA VAL A 304 7.45 4.37 -35.46
C VAL A 304 8.79 4.16 -34.75
N HIS A 305 8.91 4.79 -33.59
CA HIS A 305 9.97 4.57 -32.60
C HIS A 305 9.41 3.77 -31.43
N VAL A 306 10.20 2.85 -30.91
CA VAL A 306 9.83 2.02 -29.77
C VAL A 306 10.70 2.40 -28.58
N VAL A 307 10.07 2.68 -27.44
CA VAL A 307 10.77 2.84 -26.17
C VAL A 307 10.41 1.67 -25.27
N LEU A 308 11.40 0.82 -25.00
CA LEU A 308 11.22 -0.39 -24.20
C LEU A 308 11.66 -0.13 -22.77
N GLY A 309 10.73 -0.30 -21.83
CA GLY A 309 10.99 -0.13 -20.41
C GLY A 309 11.61 -1.37 -19.77
N GLU A 310 12.82 -1.21 -19.25
CA GLU A 310 13.52 -2.25 -18.50
C GLU A 310 13.16 -2.24 -17.02
N SER A 311 13.07 -3.42 -16.41
CA SER A 311 12.91 -3.53 -14.96
C SER A 311 14.21 -3.14 -14.26
N LEU A 312 14.13 -2.25 -13.27
CA LEU A 312 15.26 -1.98 -12.36
C LEU A 312 15.75 -3.22 -11.61
N LEU A 313 14.87 -4.21 -11.40
CA LEU A 313 15.15 -5.45 -10.66
C LEU A 313 15.58 -6.62 -11.56
N GLY A 314 15.41 -6.49 -12.88
CA GLY A 314 15.68 -7.56 -13.84
C GLY A 314 17.03 -7.42 -14.52
N ASP A 315 17.36 -8.45 -15.31
CA ASP A 315 18.49 -8.43 -16.22
C ASP A 315 18.31 -7.34 -17.29
N ARG A 316 19.42 -6.90 -17.87
CA ARG A 316 19.39 -5.94 -18.99
C ARG A 316 18.97 -6.66 -20.26
N LEU A 317 18.12 -6.02 -21.05
CA LEU A 317 17.73 -6.49 -22.36
C LEU A 317 18.84 -6.14 -23.36
N MET A 318 19.26 -7.14 -24.13
CA MET A 318 20.26 -6.96 -25.19
C MET A 318 19.54 -6.86 -26.53
N ILE A 319 19.07 -5.66 -26.87
CA ILE A 319 18.38 -5.37 -28.13
C ILE A 319 19.14 -4.28 -28.88
N ASP A 320 19.62 -4.63 -30.07
CA ASP A 320 20.27 -3.71 -31.00
C ASP A 320 19.46 -3.66 -32.30
N LEU A 321 18.44 -2.80 -32.30
CA LEU A 321 17.54 -2.60 -33.44
C LEU A 321 17.37 -1.11 -33.72
N PRO A 322 17.31 -0.70 -35.00
CA PRO A 322 17.10 0.70 -35.35
C PRO A 322 15.74 1.19 -34.83
N ARG A 323 15.69 2.43 -34.33
CA ARG A 323 14.50 3.08 -33.75
C ARG A 323 13.96 2.43 -32.47
N VAL A 324 14.73 1.53 -31.85
CA VAL A 324 14.42 0.99 -30.52
C VAL A 324 15.31 1.65 -29.48
N HIS A 325 14.70 2.16 -28.42
CA HIS A 325 15.35 2.88 -27.33
C HIS A 325 15.07 2.14 -26.03
N LEU A 326 16.08 1.94 -25.19
CA LEU A 326 15.93 1.32 -23.88
C LEU A 326 15.84 2.40 -22.80
N VAL A 327 14.87 2.28 -21.89
CA VAL A 327 14.76 3.15 -20.71
C VAL A 327 14.74 2.31 -19.45
N ARG A 328 15.59 2.65 -18.47
CA ARG A 328 15.68 1.99 -17.17
C ARG A 328 15.64 3.03 -16.04
N ASP A 329 14.73 3.98 -16.19
CA ASP A 329 14.48 5.03 -15.20
C ASP A 329 13.31 4.63 -14.29
N TYR A 330 13.07 5.43 -13.25
CA TYR A 330 11.89 5.29 -12.41
C TYR A 330 11.47 6.66 -11.85
N PRO A 331 10.15 6.97 -11.83
CA PRO A 331 9.08 6.24 -12.50
C PRO A 331 9.04 6.56 -14.01
N ASN A 332 8.75 5.57 -14.86
CA ASN A 332 8.68 5.78 -16.32
C ASN A 332 7.51 6.70 -16.74
N SER A 333 6.50 6.87 -15.89
CA SER A 333 5.37 7.78 -16.11
C SER A 333 5.80 9.23 -16.32
N MET A 334 6.99 9.63 -15.84
CA MET A 334 7.55 10.97 -16.08
C MET A 334 7.70 11.31 -17.58
N TYR A 335 7.79 10.29 -18.44
CA TYR A 335 7.98 10.45 -19.88
C TYR A 335 6.69 10.25 -20.70
N PHE A 336 5.53 10.04 -20.09
CA PHE A 336 4.33 9.62 -20.82
C PHE A 336 3.91 10.59 -21.94
N ARG A 337 4.16 11.89 -21.78
CA ARG A 337 3.91 12.91 -22.82
C ARG A 337 4.79 12.77 -24.08
N ALA A 338 5.89 12.00 -24.01
CA ALA A 338 6.71 11.69 -25.17
C ALA A 338 6.05 10.69 -26.12
N PHE A 339 5.15 9.85 -25.59
CA PHE A 339 4.57 8.72 -26.29
C PHE A 339 3.23 9.08 -26.90
N ASP A 340 2.88 8.33 -27.95
CA ASP A 340 1.61 8.42 -28.65
C ASP A 340 0.71 7.21 -28.32
N ALA A 341 1.30 6.10 -27.87
CA ALA A 341 0.60 4.93 -27.35
C ALA A 341 1.50 4.09 -26.45
N THR A 342 0.92 3.09 -25.78
CA THR A 342 1.66 2.09 -25.02
C THR A 342 1.22 0.66 -25.30
N VAL A 343 2.16 -0.30 -25.22
CA VAL A 343 1.87 -1.72 -25.11
C VAL A 343 2.29 -2.20 -23.73
N GLN A 344 1.38 -2.73 -22.92
CA GLN A 344 1.71 -3.11 -21.54
C GLN A 344 0.89 -4.28 -21.01
N ALA A 345 1.33 -4.88 -19.89
CA ALA A 345 0.60 -5.99 -19.27
C ALA A 345 -0.69 -5.58 -18.54
N GLY A 346 -0.83 -4.30 -18.13
CA GLY A 346 -2.01 -3.84 -17.38
C GLY A 346 -1.99 -4.20 -15.89
N GLY A 347 -0.80 -4.25 -15.28
CA GLY A 347 -0.66 -4.29 -13.83
C GLY A 347 -1.21 -3.00 -13.19
N TYR A 348 -1.70 -3.09 -11.95
CA TYR A 348 -2.41 -1.99 -11.26
C TYR A 348 -1.81 -0.60 -11.45
N ASN A 349 -0.54 -0.39 -11.07
CA ASN A 349 0.08 0.94 -11.15
C ASN A 349 0.15 1.43 -12.61
N SER A 350 0.72 0.64 -13.52
CA SER A 350 0.93 1.03 -14.92
C SER A 350 -0.38 1.25 -15.67
N TYR A 351 -1.42 0.47 -15.37
CA TYR A 351 -2.75 0.68 -15.92
C TYR A 351 -3.32 2.03 -15.45
N HIS A 352 -3.28 2.32 -14.14
CA HIS A 352 -3.85 3.56 -13.61
C HIS A 352 -3.02 4.79 -13.96
N GLU A 353 -1.70 4.67 -14.11
CA GLU A 353 -0.84 5.72 -14.69
C GLU A 353 -1.24 6.01 -16.14
N THR A 354 -1.42 4.98 -16.96
CA THR A 354 -1.81 5.14 -18.38
C THR A 354 -3.20 5.74 -18.53
N LYS A 355 -4.16 5.31 -17.71
CA LYS A 355 -5.50 5.91 -17.67
C LYS A 355 -5.43 7.38 -17.25
N ARG A 356 -4.72 7.67 -16.15
CA ARG A 356 -4.61 9.02 -15.60
C ARG A 356 -3.97 10.02 -16.56
N PHE A 357 -2.89 9.62 -17.23
CA PHE A 357 -2.14 10.49 -18.13
C PHE A 357 -2.57 10.38 -19.61
N GLY A 358 -3.68 9.70 -19.89
CA GLY A 358 -4.35 9.72 -21.18
C GLY A 358 -3.56 9.12 -22.34
N LEU A 359 -3.00 7.91 -22.18
CA LEU A 359 -2.32 7.19 -23.25
C LEU A 359 -3.20 6.05 -23.81
N PRO A 360 -3.44 5.97 -25.13
CA PRO A 360 -4.10 4.81 -25.72
C PRO A 360 -3.20 3.58 -25.59
N ALA A 361 -3.81 2.44 -25.29
CA ALA A 361 -3.06 1.27 -24.83
C ALA A 361 -3.46 -0.04 -25.53
N LEU A 362 -2.47 -0.86 -25.84
CA LEU A 362 -2.65 -2.26 -26.19
C LEU A 362 -2.21 -3.12 -25.01
N PHE A 363 -3.13 -3.89 -24.46
CA PHE A 363 -2.92 -4.66 -23.24
C PHE A 363 -2.67 -6.13 -23.51
N TYR A 364 -1.60 -6.64 -22.90
CA TYR A 364 -1.20 -8.05 -22.88
C TYR A 364 -1.34 -8.59 -21.44
N PRO A 365 -2.57 -8.78 -20.93
CA PRO A 365 -2.79 -9.21 -19.55
C PRO A 365 -2.03 -10.50 -19.26
N ASN A 366 -1.35 -10.54 -18.11
CA ASN A 366 -0.74 -11.77 -17.64
C ASN A 366 -1.81 -12.67 -17.00
N MET A 367 -2.07 -13.81 -17.63
CA MET A 367 -3.07 -14.78 -17.16
C MET A 367 -2.58 -15.64 -15.97
N ASN A 368 -1.27 -15.63 -15.70
CA ASN A 368 -0.63 -16.43 -14.66
C ASN A 368 -0.41 -15.66 -13.35
N THR A 369 -1.03 -14.50 -13.19
CA THR A 369 -1.00 -13.77 -11.93
C THR A 369 -1.87 -14.46 -10.88
N GLY A 370 -1.36 -14.57 -9.65
CA GLY A 370 -2.08 -15.26 -8.56
C GLY A 370 -3.39 -14.58 -8.16
N MET A 371 -3.32 -13.33 -7.70
CA MET A 371 -4.49 -12.57 -7.21
C MET A 371 -4.87 -11.37 -8.09
N ASP A 372 -3.94 -10.88 -8.91
CA ASP A 372 -4.15 -9.67 -9.73
C ASP A 372 -4.91 -10.00 -11.03
N ASP A 373 -6.21 -9.76 -11.08
CA ASP A 373 -7.01 -9.94 -12.31
C ASP A 373 -6.76 -8.79 -13.31
N GLN A 374 -5.67 -8.94 -14.06
CA GLN A 374 -5.27 -8.00 -15.09
C GLN A 374 -6.23 -8.01 -16.29
N LEU A 375 -6.81 -9.16 -16.62
CA LEU A 375 -7.72 -9.27 -17.76
C LEU A 375 -8.97 -8.43 -17.53
N ALA A 376 -9.62 -8.56 -16.37
CA ALA A 376 -10.82 -7.78 -16.05
C ALA A 376 -10.55 -6.28 -16.12
N ARG A 377 -9.38 -5.84 -15.60
CA ARG A 377 -8.94 -4.44 -15.64
C ARG A 377 -8.72 -3.94 -17.06
N CYS A 378 -7.99 -4.69 -17.88
CA CYS A 378 -7.76 -4.34 -19.28
C CYS A 378 -9.07 -4.31 -20.08
N LYS A 379 -10.03 -5.21 -19.77
CA LYS A 379 -11.38 -5.19 -20.37
C LYS A 379 -12.22 -3.99 -19.94
N ALA A 380 -11.91 -3.34 -18.81
CA ALA A 380 -12.51 -2.04 -18.49
C ALA A 380 -12.02 -0.95 -19.47
N ALA A 381 -10.72 -0.93 -19.81
CA ALA A 381 -10.18 0.03 -20.78
C ALA A 381 -10.76 -0.16 -22.19
N GLU A 382 -11.03 -1.41 -22.60
CA GLU A 382 -11.73 -1.70 -23.85
C GLU A 382 -13.15 -1.13 -23.89
N ARG A 383 -13.89 -1.26 -22.79
CA ARG A 383 -15.26 -0.73 -22.68
C ARG A 383 -15.29 0.79 -22.62
N GLU A 384 -14.27 1.40 -22.01
CA GLU A 384 -14.07 2.85 -21.95
C GLU A 384 -13.49 3.41 -23.26
N GLY A 385 -13.09 2.57 -24.21
CA GLY A 385 -12.69 2.97 -25.56
C GLY A 385 -11.28 3.52 -25.70
N TRP A 386 -10.45 3.50 -24.66
CA TRP A 386 -9.05 3.97 -24.73
C TRP A 386 -8.02 2.84 -24.80
N GLY A 387 -8.44 1.59 -24.59
CA GLY A 387 -7.56 0.42 -24.65
C GLY A 387 -8.07 -0.70 -25.54
N GLU A 388 -7.17 -1.57 -25.99
CA GLU A 388 -7.49 -2.83 -26.65
C GLU A 388 -6.81 -4.00 -25.92
N VAL A 389 -7.38 -5.20 -25.94
CA VAL A 389 -6.83 -6.36 -25.21
C VAL A 389 -6.53 -7.52 -26.15
N ILE A 390 -5.30 -8.05 -26.05
CA ILE A 390 -4.92 -9.32 -26.70
C ILE A 390 -4.66 -10.36 -25.64
N VAL A 391 -5.50 -11.40 -25.62
CA VAL A 391 -5.38 -12.52 -24.67
C VAL A 391 -4.44 -13.60 -25.22
N GLU A 392 -4.69 -14.07 -26.43
CA GLU A 392 -3.85 -15.05 -27.11
C GLU A 392 -2.82 -14.33 -27.97
N ARG A 393 -1.54 -14.54 -27.67
CA ARG A 393 -0.43 -13.79 -28.26
C ARG A 393 0.39 -14.71 -29.16
N ASN A 394 0.11 -14.61 -30.45
CA ASN A 394 0.92 -15.15 -31.54
C ASN A 394 1.29 -14.02 -32.52
N GLU A 395 2.19 -14.29 -33.46
CA GLU A 395 2.68 -13.30 -34.42
C GLU A 395 1.53 -12.56 -35.14
N GLN A 396 0.53 -13.30 -35.66
CA GLN A 396 -0.60 -12.72 -36.38
C GLN A 396 -1.45 -11.80 -35.49
N SER A 397 -1.80 -12.27 -34.29
CA SER A 397 -2.60 -11.48 -33.33
C SER A 397 -1.88 -10.21 -32.88
N ILE A 398 -0.56 -10.28 -32.67
CA ILE A 398 0.28 -9.14 -32.31
C ILE A 398 0.32 -8.13 -33.46
N GLN A 399 0.60 -8.56 -34.68
CA GLN A 399 0.62 -7.67 -35.86
C GLN A 399 -0.72 -6.96 -36.07
N GLN A 400 -1.84 -7.69 -35.95
CA GLN A 400 -3.17 -7.10 -36.05
C GLN A 400 -3.46 -6.10 -34.93
N GLY A 401 -3.09 -6.43 -33.69
CA GLY A 401 -3.26 -5.53 -32.55
C GLY A 401 -2.41 -4.27 -32.65
N ILE A 402 -1.17 -4.37 -33.12
CA ILE A 402 -0.32 -3.19 -33.39
C ILE A 402 -0.93 -2.33 -34.49
N SER A 403 -1.45 -2.94 -35.56
CA SER A 403 -2.12 -2.19 -36.63
C SER A 403 -3.34 -1.42 -36.11
N ARG A 404 -4.15 -2.05 -35.24
CA ARG A 404 -5.29 -1.39 -34.60
C ARG A 404 -4.87 -0.28 -33.64
N LEU A 405 -3.85 -0.52 -32.81
CA LEU A 405 -3.28 0.51 -31.93
C LEU A 405 -2.81 1.74 -32.72
N LEU A 406 -2.06 1.55 -33.80
CA LEU A 406 -1.53 2.66 -34.61
C LEU A 406 -2.64 3.46 -35.32
N ASN A 407 -3.72 2.79 -35.72
CA ASN A 407 -4.92 3.45 -36.25
C ASN A 407 -5.72 4.18 -35.15
N HIS A 408 -5.70 3.65 -33.92
CA HIS A 408 -6.38 4.26 -32.78
C HIS A 408 -5.69 5.55 -32.35
N ILE A 409 -4.35 5.64 -32.40
CA ILE A 409 -3.59 6.87 -32.13
C ILE A 409 -4.14 8.08 -32.91
N GLU A 410 -4.56 7.88 -34.15
CA GLU A 410 -5.04 8.98 -35.02
C GLU A 410 -6.46 9.43 -34.69
N LYS A 411 -7.24 8.57 -34.02
CA LYS A 411 -8.65 8.82 -33.67
C LYS A 411 -8.83 9.17 -32.19
N PHE A 412 -7.84 8.84 -31.37
CA PHE A 412 -7.91 8.99 -29.93
C PHE A 412 -7.87 10.46 -29.55
N VAL A 413 -8.93 10.92 -28.90
CA VAL A 413 -8.98 12.23 -28.25
C VAL A 413 -9.06 11.95 -26.76
N PRO A 414 -8.03 12.29 -25.96
CA PRO A 414 -8.09 12.15 -24.52
C PRO A 414 -9.30 12.92 -23.98
N ASP A 415 -10.06 12.31 -23.08
CA ASP A 415 -11.12 13.04 -22.38
C ASP A 415 -10.48 14.06 -21.43
N SER A 416 -10.41 15.31 -21.88
CA SER A 416 -9.77 16.39 -21.13
C SER A 416 -10.58 16.89 -19.93
N ASN A 417 -11.82 16.43 -19.75
CA ASN A 417 -12.72 16.92 -18.70
C ASN A 417 -12.79 16.02 -17.46
N GLU A 418 -12.35 14.76 -17.54
CA GLU A 418 -12.40 13.84 -16.40
C GLU A 418 -11.16 14.01 -15.51
N LYS A 419 -11.23 14.90 -14.52
CA LYS A 419 -10.21 14.97 -13.45
C LYS A 419 -10.34 13.74 -12.55
N LEU A 420 -9.57 12.70 -12.86
CA LEU A 420 -9.45 11.52 -12.00
C LEU A 420 -8.76 11.91 -10.68
N GLU A 421 -9.43 11.67 -9.56
CA GLU A 421 -8.85 11.86 -8.23
C GLU A 421 -7.70 10.86 -7.99
N ASN A 422 -6.62 11.31 -7.34
CA ASN A 422 -5.52 10.42 -6.96
C ASN A 422 -5.75 9.92 -5.54
N GLY A 423 -5.79 8.59 -5.37
CA GLY A 423 -5.94 7.99 -4.05
C GLY A 423 -4.85 8.39 -3.06
N ALA A 424 -3.65 8.72 -3.54
CA ALA A 424 -2.56 9.16 -2.66
C ALA A 424 -2.84 10.50 -1.97
N ASP A 425 -3.55 11.41 -2.65
CA ASP A 425 -3.88 12.74 -2.11
C ASP A 425 -4.97 12.61 -1.04
N LYS A 426 -6.06 11.89 -1.36
CA LYS A 426 -7.13 11.57 -0.43
C LYS A 426 -6.62 10.84 0.81
N LEU A 427 -5.79 9.79 0.60
CA LEU A 427 -5.24 9.02 1.71
C LEU A 427 -4.28 9.81 2.60
N ALA A 428 -3.55 10.79 2.07
CA ALA A 428 -2.69 11.62 2.93
C ALA A 428 -3.54 12.39 3.95
N ILE A 429 -4.68 12.93 3.52
CA ILE A 429 -5.65 13.61 4.39
C ILE A 429 -6.24 12.60 5.38
N ASP A 430 -6.80 11.50 4.87
CA ASP A 430 -7.49 10.51 5.70
C ASP A 430 -6.55 9.88 6.76
N ILE A 431 -5.28 9.64 6.41
CA ILE A 431 -4.29 9.06 7.31
C ILE A 431 -3.78 10.06 8.33
N LYS A 432 -3.57 11.33 7.96
CA LYS A 432 -3.21 12.37 8.94
C LYS A 432 -4.34 12.54 9.96
N TRP A 433 -5.59 12.60 9.49
CA TRP A 433 -6.78 12.64 10.34
C TRP A 433 -6.86 11.44 11.29
N TYR A 434 -6.71 10.23 10.75
CA TYR A 434 -6.74 9.01 11.57
C TYR A 434 -5.57 8.98 12.57
N MET A 435 -4.40 9.49 12.18
CA MET A 435 -3.23 9.55 13.05
C MET A 435 -3.47 10.42 14.29
N ASP A 436 -4.16 11.55 14.09
CA ASP A 436 -4.43 12.51 15.16
C ASP A 436 -5.63 12.12 16.02
N THR A 437 -6.65 11.48 15.44
CA THR A 437 -7.96 11.27 16.09
C THR A 437 -8.29 9.81 16.43
N GLY A 438 -7.62 8.86 15.77
CA GLY A 438 -7.95 7.43 15.84
C GLY A 438 -9.28 7.06 15.18
N LYS A 439 -9.90 7.97 14.41
CA LYS A 439 -11.18 7.72 13.72
C LYS A 439 -11.04 7.88 12.21
N CYS A 440 -11.78 7.07 11.44
CA CYS A 440 -11.89 7.28 10.00
C CYS A 440 -12.51 8.63 9.65
N PHE A 441 -12.06 9.17 8.51
CA PHE A 441 -12.63 10.37 7.93
C PHE A 441 -14.05 10.10 7.43
N ASN A 442 -15.02 10.92 7.84
CA ASN A 442 -16.38 10.87 7.31
C ASN A 442 -16.60 12.10 6.41
N GLU A 443 -16.96 11.88 5.14
CA GLU A 443 -17.06 12.92 4.09
C GLU A 443 -18.16 13.96 4.32
N GLY A 444 -18.92 13.84 5.41
CA GLY A 444 -19.73 14.93 5.96
C GLY A 444 -18.83 16.05 6.49
N TRP A 445 -18.20 16.82 5.59
CA TRP A 445 -17.56 18.08 5.94
C TRP A 445 -18.58 18.97 6.65
N MET A 446 -18.41 19.20 7.95
CA MET A 446 -19.16 20.28 8.61
C MET A 446 -18.69 21.67 8.15
N LEU A 447 -17.45 21.82 7.65
CA LEU A 447 -16.84 23.12 7.34
C LEU A 447 -16.16 23.17 5.95
N PRO A 448 -16.84 23.60 4.86
CA PRO A 448 -16.32 23.62 3.49
C PRO A 448 -14.92 24.23 3.33
N THR A 449 -14.13 23.75 2.36
CA THR A 449 -12.73 24.20 2.14
C THR A 449 -12.66 25.69 1.85
N GLU A 450 -13.64 26.22 1.11
CA GLU A 450 -13.76 27.65 0.81
C GLU A 450 -13.98 28.47 2.09
N THR A 451 -14.76 27.93 3.04
CA THR A 451 -15.02 28.57 4.34
C THR A 451 -13.76 28.57 5.18
N LEU A 452 -13.04 27.44 5.25
CA LEU A 452 -11.77 27.36 5.97
C LEU A 452 -10.73 28.33 5.41
N ASN A 453 -10.57 28.37 4.09
CA ASN A 453 -9.66 29.30 3.42
C ASN A 453 -10.04 30.77 3.69
N TRP A 454 -11.35 31.06 3.70
CA TRP A 454 -11.82 32.40 4.06
C TRP A 454 -11.48 32.74 5.51
N ILE A 455 -11.69 31.81 6.45
CA ILE A 455 -11.34 32.01 7.87
C ILE A 455 -9.85 32.28 8.01
N GLN A 456 -8.99 31.43 7.44
CA GLN A 456 -7.52 31.57 7.49
C GLN A 456 -7.01 32.86 6.88
N LYS A 457 -7.71 33.39 5.87
CA LYS A 457 -7.33 34.65 5.22
C LYS A 457 -7.80 35.89 5.99
N ASN A 458 -8.94 35.81 6.69
CA ASN A 458 -9.61 36.99 7.25
C ASN A 458 -9.57 37.07 8.78
N ILE A 459 -9.33 35.95 9.48
CA ILE A 459 -9.31 35.88 10.93
C ILE A 459 -7.86 35.67 11.40
N PRO A 460 -7.31 36.53 12.28
CA PRO A 460 -5.95 36.34 12.80
C PRO A 460 -5.81 35.04 13.61
N LYS A 461 -4.68 34.35 13.45
CA LYS A 461 -4.32 33.18 14.28
C LYS A 461 -4.35 33.53 15.77
N GLY A 462 -4.79 32.59 16.59
CA GLY A 462 -5.01 32.74 18.04
C GLY A 462 -6.34 33.38 18.43
N SER A 463 -7.15 33.82 17.45
CA SER A 463 -8.52 34.32 17.72
C SER A 463 -9.41 33.22 18.28
N LYS A 464 -10.47 33.61 19.00
CA LYS A 464 -11.48 32.69 19.51
C LYS A 464 -12.53 32.42 18.43
N ILE A 465 -12.79 31.15 18.16
CA ILE A 465 -13.84 30.71 17.24
C ILE A 465 -14.82 29.84 18.02
N LEU A 466 -16.12 30.14 17.87
CA LEU A 466 -17.20 29.28 18.34
C LEU A 466 -17.76 28.52 17.15
N GLU A 467 -17.75 27.20 17.24
CA GLU A 467 -18.25 26.28 16.22
C GLU A 467 -19.41 25.45 16.79
N PHE A 468 -20.42 25.20 15.96
CA PHE A 468 -21.50 24.25 16.27
C PHE A 468 -21.22 22.96 15.53
N GLY A 469 -20.95 21.90 16.30
CA GLY A 469 -20.48 20.59 15.87
C GLY A 469 -18.98 20.44 16.00
N SER A 470 -18.52 19.22 15.74
CA SER A 470 -17.10 18.89 15.74
C SER A 470 -16.74 17.87 14.65
N GLY A 471 -15.51 17.97 14.16
CA GLY A 471 -15.02 17.11 13.08
C GLY A 471 -13.74 17.66 12.45
N HIS A 472 -13.57 17.43 11.14
CA HIS A 472 -12.36 17.84 10.43
C HIS A 472 -12.12 19.37 10.43
N GLY A 473 -13.19 20.15 10.27
CA GLY A 473 -13.14 21.61 10.36
C GLY A 473 -12.57 22.06 11.69
N SER A 474 -13.10 21.51 12.78
CA SER A 474 -12.66 21.76 14.15
C SER A 474 -11.19 21.46 14.37
N HIS A 475 -10.72 20.28 13.95
CA HIS A 475 -9.31 19.90 14.09
C HIS A 475 -8.38 20.84 13.33
N THR A 476 -8.79 21.27 12.13
CA THR A 476 -7.98 22.19 11.35
C THR A 476 -7.97 23.58 11.97
N LEU A 477 -9.11 24.03 12.52
CA LEU A 477 -9.22 25.31 13.20
C LEU A 477 -8.46 25.31 14.54
N SER A 478 -8.53 24.24 15.34
CA SER A 478 -7.88 24.18 16.65
C SER A 478 -6.36 24.30 16.58
N GLN A 479 -5.74 23.96 15.45
CA GLN A 479 -4.30 24.14 15.24
C GLN A 479 -3.87 25.61 15.22
N ASP A 480 -4.75 26.51 14.77
CA ASP A 480 -4.44 27.92 14.55
C ASP A 480 -5.27 28.88 15.42
N TYR A 481 -6.35 28.41 16.06
CA TYR A 481 -7.34 29.23 16.77
C TYR A 481 -7.70 28.64 18.14
N GLN A 482 -8.17 29.50 19.05
CA GLN A 482 -8.76 29.05 20.32
C GLN A 482 -10.20 28.60 20.09
N LEU A 483 -10.38 27.31 19.82
CA LEU A 483 -11.67 26.77 19.44
C LEU A 483 -12.57 26.46 20.64
N TRP A 484 -13.86 26.76 20.48
CA TRP A 484 -14.95 26.32 21.34
C TRP A 484 -15.94 25.55 20.46
N SER A 485 -16.12 24.27 20.73
CA SER A 485 -17.00 23.39 19.94
C SER A 485 -18.23 23.02 20.75
N ILE A 486 -19.41 23.37 20.25
CA ILE A 486 -20.70 22.95 20.81
C ILE A 486 -21.09 21.63 20.12
N GLU A 487 -20.97 20.51 20.82
CA GLU A 487 -21.20 19.19 20.26
C GLU A 487 -22.43 18.53 20.89
N HIS A 488 -23.24 17.86 20.09
CA HIS A 488 -24.42 17.11 20.53
C HIS A 488 -24.14 15.61 20.72
N ASP A 489 -23.20 15.06 19.96
CA ASP A 489 -22.80 13.67 20.01
C ASP A 489 -21.60 13.47 20.94
N VAL A 490 -21.81 12.70 22.00
CA VAL A 490 -20.80 12.42 23.03
C VAL A 490 -19.55 11.76 22.45
N ASP A 491 -19.70 11.00 21.35
CA ASP A 491 -18.58 10.31 20.73
C ASP A 491 -17.58 11.28 20.09
N TRP A 492 -17.97 12.54 19.84
CA TRP A 492 -17.13 13.55 19.22
C TRP A 492 -16.46 14.53 20.19
N ILE A 493 -16.70 14.37 21.49
CA ILE A 493 -16.07 15.17 22.53
C ILE A 493 -14.62 14.72 22.77
N GLY A 494 -13.71 15.70 22.83
CA GLY A 494 -12.29 15.46 23.11
C GLY A 494 -11.48 14.91 21.95
N ILE A 495 -12.05 14.88 20.73
CA ILE A 495 -11.35 14.42 19.52
C ILE A 495 -10.28 15.40 19.06
N CYS A 496 -10.56 16.70 19.12
CA CYS A 496 -9.63 17.77 18.74
C CYS A 496 -9.31 18.67 19.94
N ASP A 497 -8.26 19.46 19.83
CA ASP A 497 -7.83 20.41 20.88
C ASP A 497 -8.79 21.62 20.96
N SER A 498 -9.97 21.41 21.51
CA SER A 498 -11.06 22.39 21.59
C SER A 498 -11.69 22.41 22.99
N ASN A 499 -12.27 23.56 23.35
CA ASN A 499 -13.11 23.66 24.53
C ASN A 499 -14.52 23.17 24.18
N TYR A 500 -14.90 22.00 24.69
CA TYR A 500 -16.18 21.39 24.35
C TYR A 500 -17.33 21.82 25.27
N ILE A 501 -18.49 22.08 24.67
CA ILE A 501 -19.77 22.22 25.35
C ILE A 501 -20.71 21.13 24.81
N LEU A 502 -21.05 20.14 25.64
CA LEU A 502 -22.03 19.12 25.28
C LEU A 502 -23.45 19.72 25.34
N ALA A 503 -24.12 19.82 24.19
CA ALA A 503 -25.47 20.36 24.08
C ALA A 503 -26.36 19.41 23.26
N LYS A 504 -27.32 18.75 23.91
CA LYS A 504 -28.27 17.86 23.22
C LYS A 504 -29.18 18.65 22.29
N ILE A 505 -29.36 18.16 21.07
CA ILE A 505 -30.37 18.69 20.15
C ILE A 505 -31.75 18.47 20.77
N CYS A 506 -32.53 19.54 20.80
CA CYS A 506 -33.91 19.54 21.31
C CYS A 506 -34.83 19.99 20.17
N ASP A 507 -36.01 19.38 20.08
CA ASP A 507 -36.99 19.74 19.06
C ASP A 507 -37.47 21.17 19.25
N ASN A 508 -37.37 21.98 18.20
CA ASN A 508 -37.86 23.35 18.18
C ASN A 508 -39.25 23.40 17.53
N PRO A 509 -40.32 23.76 18.26
CA PRO A 509 -41.66 23.89 17.70
C PRO A 509 -41.81 25.02 16.66
N ILE A 510 -40.76 25.83 16.43
CA ILE A 510 -40.72 26.92 15.45
C ILE A 510 -40.08 26.49 14.12
N SER A 511 -39.24 25.45 14.10
CA SER A 511 -38.42 25.05 12.93
C SER A 511 -38.99 23.90 12.10
N THR A 512 -40.28 23.60 12.25
CA THR A 512 -40.97 22.48 11.56
C THR A 512 -41.52 22.82 10.16
N GLU A 513 -41.10 23.93 9.55
CA GLU A 513 -41.45 24.29 8.15
C GLU A 513 -40.28 24.11 7.18
#